data_AF-A0AAP2CH48-F1
#
_entry.id   AF-A0AAP2CH48-F1
#
_cell.length_a   1.000
_cell.length_b   1.000
_cell.length_c   1.000
_cell.angle_alpha   90.00
_cell.angle_beta   90.00
_cell.angle_gamma   90.00
#
_symmetry.space_group_name_H-M   'P 1'
#
loop_
_entity.id
_entity.type
_entity.pdbx_description
1 polymer ?
#
loop_
_entity_poly.entity_id
_entity_poly.type
_entity_poly.pdbx_seq_one_letter_code
_entity_poly.pdbx_strand_id
1 'polypeptide(L)'
;MRKLILSLVLVAFATGAFAQKKVVRSAERNFKKGQYEEALTDIEAALQSEETGDDPNTHMVKGKIKTMMFEQDENNNQETVSTGRNAYDSFEKAMELDGNDKSSKIGKEIYKEVLPGMPENLQGEGILRLKAASLEKAIERYEEDDMELAHEFFSLAADIDPADTSMVFNAGYTANMIEKYEPAKKYFTQLLDDEEYNKLNAYYFLIQIATSVDEDQEEAYRLVSEAREEYPTDKGLQEFEIQLLLQLDKMDEAMASIEKALEEDPNDTAIRLRYGYLKEQSGDLEGALEEYKKTVESDPEFFEGNFYAGAIYLDKARTIIADVNNLPDDEWEAKSDDMLKEADGYYESSIPYFTKASELQPENTEVLEILFQIHTRLKNTEKAEEYDQKLQELLGPDWMEG
;
A
#
# COMPACT_ATOMS: atom_id res chain seq x y z
N MET A 1 -70.51 -5.32 37.68
CA MET A 1 -69.60 -4.29 37.12
C MET A 1 -68.18 -4.79 36.78
N ARG A 2 -67.89 -6.11 36.71
CA ARG A 2 -66.54 -6.63 36.38
C ARG A 2 -66.33 -7.13 34.94
N LYS A 3 -67.33 -7.02 34.06
CA LYS A 3 -67.23 -7.43 32.63
C LYS A 3 -67.09 -6.28 31.64
N LEU A 4 -67.03 -5.03 32.11
CA LEU A 4 -66.92 -3.82 31.25
C LEU A 4 -65.51 -3.22 31.20
N ILE A 5 -64.57 -3.68 32.03
CA ILE A 5 -63.21 -3.12 32.12
C ILE A 5 -62.25 -3.84 31.16
N LEU A 6 -62.47 -5.13 30.85
CA LEU A 6 -61.61 -5.85 29.90
C LEU A 6 -61.79 -5.42 28.43
N SER A 7 -62.97 -4.91 28.05
CA SER A 7 -63.22 -4.43 26.69
C SER A 7 -62.71 -3.00 26.43
N LEU A 8 -62.60 -2.15 27.46
CA LEU A 8 -62.03 -0.79 27.31
C LEU A 8 -60.50 -0.79 27.20
N VAL A 9 -59.82 -1.73 27.87
CA VAL A 9 -58.36 -1.89 27.76
C VAL A 9 -57.96 -2.49 26.42
N LEU A 10 -58.76 -3.41 25.86
CA LEU A 10 -58.55 -3.96 24.50
C LEU A 10 -58.81 -2.92 23.40
N VAL A 11 -59.77 -2.01 23.59
CA VAL A 11 -60.03 -0.92 22.63
C VAL A 11 -58.93 0.15 22.70
N ALA A 12 -58.37 0.45 23.87
CA ALA A 12 -57.26 1.42 24.00
C ALA A 12 -55.96 0.92 23.32
N PHE A 13 -55.61 -0.36 23.48
CA PHE A 13 -54.47 -0.98 22.79
C PHE A 13 -54.67 -1.03 21.28
N ALA A 14 -55.89 -1.37 20.82
CA ALA A 14 -56.19 -1.35 19.39
C ALA A 14 -56.19 0.08 18.79
N THR A 15 -56.67 1.10 19.51
CA THR A 15 -56.69 2.49 18.98
C THR A 15 -55.31 3.15 18.91
N GLY A 16 -54.35 2.71 19.73
CA GLY A 16 -52.96 3.16 19.66
C GLY A 16 -52.21 2.57 18.47
N ALA A 17 -52.46 1.28 18.18
CA ALA A 17 -51.92 0.56 17.04
C ALA A 17 -52.31 1.26 15.70
N PHE A 18 -53.61 1.42 15.43
CA PHE A 18 -54.09 2.07 14.20
C PHE A 18 -53.69 3.55 14.01
N ALA A 19 -53.14 4.21 15.03
CA ALA A 19 -52.65 5.59 14.93
C ALA A 19 -51.28 5.66 14.24
N GLN A 20 -50.39 4.69 14.44
CA GLN A 20 -48.98 4.83 14.04
C GLN A 20 -48.77 4.64 12.54
N LYS A 21 -49.57 3.78 11.87
CA LYS A 21 -49.62 3.75 10.39
C LYS A 21 -50.09 5.08 9.76
N LYS A 22 -50.87 5.89 10.49
CA LYS A 22 -51.21 7.25 10.02
C LYS A 22 -50.06 8.21 10.21
N VAL A 23 -49.22 8.01 11.24
CA VAL A 23 -47.99 8.79 11.47
C VAL A 23 -46.98 8.50 10.36
N VAL A 24 -46.79 7.25 9.94
CA VAL A 24 -45.96 6.92 8.75
C VAL A 24 -46.45 7.67 7.50
N ARG A 25 -47.77 7.68 7.24
CA ARG A 25 -48.35 8.45 6.12
C ARG A 25 -48.25 9.97 6.30
N SER A 26 -48.08 10.46 7.53
CA SER A 26 -47.80 11.86 7.81
C SER A 26 -46.37 12.18 7.40
N ALA A 27 -45.42 11.36 7.82
CA ALA A 27 -44.02 11.45 7.43
C ALA A 27 -43.85 11.44 5.89
N GLU A 28 -44.46 10.48 5.19
CA GLU A 28 -44.42 10.40 3.72
C GLU A 28 -44.99 11.67 3.04
N ARG A 29 -45.99 12.30 3.66
CA ARG A 29 -46.62 13.51 3.11
C ARG A 29 -45.73 14.74 3.34
N ASN A 30 -45.14 14.85 4.52
CA ASN A 30 -44.21 15.93 4.86
C ASN A 30 -42.94 15.81 4.00
N PHE A 31 -42.44 14.59 3.81
CA PHE A 31 -41.35 14.27 2.88
C PHE A 31 -41.64 14.77 1.46
N LYS A 32 -42.81 14.44 0.89
CA LYS A 32 -43.23 14.91 -0.45
C LYS A 32 -43.37 16.42 -0.60
N LYS A 33 -43.47 17.15 0.52
CA LYS A 33 -43.53 18.62 0.53
C LYS A 33 -42.15 19.26 0.76
N GLY A 34 -41.09 18.46 0.91
CA GLY A 34 -39.76 18.94 1.29
C GLY A 34 -39.64 19.35 2.76
N GLN A 35 -40.59 18.95 3.62
CA GLN A 35 -40.56 19.26 5.05
C GLN A 35 -39.85 18.14 5.81
N TYR A 36 -38.54 17.99 5.58
CA TYR A 36 -37.80 16.81 6.04
C TYR A 36 -37.69 16.69 7.57
N GLU A 37 -37.56 17.80 8.29
CA GLU A 37 -37.52 17.79 9.77
C GLU A 37 -38.84 17.32 10.39
N GLU A 38 -39.96 17.81 9.86
CA GLU A 38 -41.29 17.36 10.27
C GLU A 38 -41.50 15.88 9.90
N ALA A 39 -41.03 15.46 8.72
CA ALA A 39 -41.10 14.08 8.29
C ALA A 39 -40.24 13.16 9.18
N LEU A 40 -39.05 13.60 9.58
CA LEU A 40 -38.15 12.87 10.47
C LEU A 40 -38.77 12.71 11.85
N THR A 41 -39.32 13.80 12.41
CA THR A 41 -40.03 13.76 13.71
C THR A 41 -41.18 12.73 13.68
N ASP A 42 -41.99 12.76 12.62
CA ASP A 42 -43.10 11.81 12.47
C ASP A 42 -42.60 10.37 12.32
N ILE A 43 -41.59 10.11 11.48
CA ILE A 43 -41.13 8.73 11.24
C ILE A 43 -40.41 8.14 12.47
N GLU A 44 -39.66 8.95 13.22
CA GLU A 44 -39.02 8.52 14.46
C GLU A 44 -40.06 8.18 15.54
N ALA A 45 -41.15 8.94 15.63
CA ALA A 45 -42.27 8.61 16.51
C ALA A 45 -42.94 7.29 16.10
N ALA A 46 -43.10 7.04 14.80
CA ALA A 46 -43.67 5.79 14.30
C ALA A 46 -42.77 4.58 14.61
N LEU A 47 -41.44 4.74 14.59
CA LEU A 47 -40.49 3.67 14.90
C LEU A 47 -40.55 3.18 16.36
N GLN A 48 -41.09 3.97 17.28
CA GLN A 48 -41.23 3.58 18.70
C GLN A 48 -42.41 2.62 18.96
N SER A 49 -43.21 2.28 17.95
CA SER A 49 -44.39 1.44 18.10
C SER A 49 -44.13 -0.01 17.72
N GLU A 50 -44.67 -0.96 18.50
CA GLU A 50 -44.67 -2.39 18.15
C GLU A 50 -45.29 -2.68 16.76
N GLU A 51 -46.20 -1.84 16.26
CA GLU A 51 -46.83 -2.07 14.95
C GLU A 51 -45.95 -1.65 13.77
N THR A 52 -45.16 -0.59 13.93
CA THR A 52 -44.45 0.07 12.82
C THR A 52 -42.92 0.08 12.97
N GLY A 53 -42.41 -0.28 14.15
CA GLY A 53 -40.98 -0.35 14.47
C GLY A 53 -40.25 -1.46 13.72
N ASP A 54 -40.94 -2.55 13.38
CA ASP A 54 -40.42 -3.66 12.57
C ASP A 54 -41.04 -3.69 11.15
N ASP A 55 -41.69 -2.61 10.72
CA ASP A 55 -42.22 -2.50 9.34
C ASP A 55 -41.11 -2.00 8.39
N PRO A 56 -40.73 -2.77 7.35
CA PRO A 56 -39.67 -2.37 6.42
C PRO A 56 -39.98 -1.04 5.71
N ASN A 57 -41.26 -0.72 5.48
CA ASN A 57 -41.64 0.57 4.87
C ASN A 57 -41.30 1.76 5.77
N THR A 58 -41.44 1.62 7.10
CA THR A 58 -41.13 2.70 8.04
C THR A 58 -39.63 3.03 8.00
N HIS A 59 -38.77 2.01 7.98
CA HIS A 59 -37.32 2.17 7.88
C HIS A 59 -36.90 2.73 6.52
N MET A 60 -37.49 2.24 5.42
CA MET A 60 -37.24 2.80 4.08
C MET A 60 -37.60 4.29 4.01
N VAL A 61 -38.75 4.69 4.56
CA VAL A 61 -39.15 6.11 4.58
C VAL A 61 -38.16 6.95 5.39
N LYS A 62 -37.68 6.46 6.54
CA LYS A 62 -36.61 7.13 7.30
C LYS A 62 -35.33 7.29 6.47
N GLY A 63 -34.90 6.23 5.77
CA GLY A 63 -33.75 6.26 4.87
C GLY A 63 -33.89 7.32 3.77
N LYS A 64 -35.06 7.39 3.12
CA LYS A 64 -35.34 8.42 2.09
C LYS A 64 -35.29 9.84 2.67
N ILE A 65 -35.92 10.07 3.82
CA ILE A 65 -35.90 11.39 4.50
C ILE A 65 -34.45 11.80 4.79
N LYS A 66 -33.66 10.92 5.40
CA LYS A 66 -32.26 11.22 5.75
C LYS A 66 -31.37 11.38 4.53
N THR A 67 -31.63 10.67 3.44
CA THR A 67 -30.93 10.87 2.16
C THR A 67 -31.12 12.29 1.64
N MET A 68 -32.36 12.81 1.68
CA MET A 68 -32.62 14.19 1.26
C MET A 68 -32.02 15.23 2.19
N MET A 69 -32.05 14.98 3.52
CA MET A 69 -31.37 15.86 4.48
C MET A 69 -29.86 15.88 4.28
N PHE A 70 -29.26 14.71 4.06
CA PHE A 70 -27.84 14.55 3.75
C PHE A 70 -27.46 15.30 2.49
N GLU A 71 -28.17 15.09 1.39
CA GLU A 71 -27.89 15.71 0.10
C GLU A 71 -28.00 17.25 0.16
N GLN A 72 -29.01 17.77 0.85
CA GLN A 72 -29.25 19.22 0.96
C GLN A 72 -28.37 19.93 1.98
N ASP A 73 -27.67 19.20 2.84
CA ASP A 73 -26.75 19.79 3.81
C ASP A 73 -25.44 20.20 3.13
N GLU A 74 -25.27 21.50 2.91
CA GLU A 74 -24.07 22.11 2.31
C GLU A 74 -22.90 22.24 3.31
N ASN A 75 -23.09 21.92 4.59
CA ASN A 75 -22.00 22.05 5.57
C ASN A 75 -20.94 20.95 5.42
N ASN A 76 -21.33 19.79 4.88
CA ASN A 76 -20.47 18.64 4.60
C ASN A 76 -19.50 18.29 5.74
N ASN A 77 -20.02 18.27 6.97
CA ASN A 77 -19.25 18.05 8.19
C ASN A 77 -19.58 16.68 8.82
N GLN A 78 -19.10 16.42 10.04
CA GLN A 78 -19.33 15.12 10.69
C GLN A 78 -20.79 14.82 11.06
N GLU A 79 -21.62 15.85 11.24
CA GLU A 79 -23.07 15.69 11.40
C GLU A 79 -23.73 15.28 10.07
N THR A 80 -23.26 15.84 8.95
CA THR A 80 -23.63 15.40 7.60
C THR A 80 -23.28 13.93 7.41
N VAL A 81 -22.05 13.52 7.72
CA VAL A 81 -21.61 12.10 7.68
C VAL A 81 -22.54 11.21 8.50
N SER A 82 -22.82 11.60 9.75
CA SER A 82 -23.73 10.86 10.64
C SER A 82 -25.13 10.71 10.02
N THR A 83 -25.66 11.76 9.40
CA THR A 83 -26.96 11.73 8.72
C THR A 83 -26.96 10.73 7.56
N GLY A 84 -25.91 10.73 6.74
CA GLY A 84 -25.74 9.79 5.63
C GLY A 84 -25.63 8.34 6.10
N ARG A 85 -24.79 8.05 7.10
CA ARG A 85 -24.67 6.70 7.67
C ARG A 85 -25.99 6.21 8.29
N ASN A 86 -26.73 7.10 8.95
CA ASN A 86 -28.04 6.74 9.49
C ASN A 86 -29.09 6.48 8.40
N ALA A 87 -28.98 7.13 7.24
CA ALA A 87 -29.79 6.81 6.07
C ALA A 87 -29.48 5.40 5.55
N TYR A 88 -28.18 5.08 5.41
CA TYR A 88 -27.69 3.75 5.04
C TYR A 88 -28.20 2.67 6.00
N ASP A 89 -27.99 2.82 7.31
CA ASP A 89 -28.47 1.88 8.34
C ASP A 89 -29.99 1.65 8.26
N SER A 90 -30.75 2.70 7.92
CA SER A 90 -32.21 2.60 7.78
C SER A 90 -32.60 1.80 6.52
N PHE A 91 -31.85 1.92 5.42
CA PHE A 91 -32.07 1.08 4.24
C PHE A 91 -31.67 -0.37 4.48
N GLU A 92 -30.53 -0.62 5.13
CA GLU A 92 -30.10 -1.97 5.51
C GLU A 92 -31.14 -2.63 6.40
N LYS A 93 -31.66 -1.90 7.40
CA LYS A 93 -32.72 -2.44 8.27
C LYS A 93 -34.01 -2.73 7.51
N ALA A 94 -34.38 -1.86 6.57
CA ALA A 94 -35.55 -2.09 5.71
C ALA A 94 -35.38 -3.34 4.85
N MET A 95 -34.19 -3.55 4.26
CA MET A 95 -33.89 -4.72 3.45
C MET A 95 -33.88 -6.00 4.31
N GLU A 96 -33.28 -5.97 5.50
CA GLU A 96 -33.25 -7.10 6.43
C GLU A 96 -34.67 -7.56 6.77
N LEU A 97 -35.55 -6.63 7.15
CA LEU A 97 -36.96 -6.90 7.49
C LEU A 97 -37.79 -7.37 6.29
N ASP A 98 -37.40 -6.98 5.07
CA ASP A 98 -38.03 -7.38 3.81
C ASP A 98 -37.38 -8.62 3.17
N GLY A 99 -36.49 -9.31 3.92
CA GLY A 99 -35.88 -10.57 3.49
C GLY A 99 -34.76 -10.43 2.47
N ASN A 100 -34.17 -9.24 2.36
CA ASN A 100 -33.07 -8.90 1.45
C ASN A 100 -33.37 -9.12 -0.05
N ASP A 101 -34.65 -9.09 -0.43
CA ASP A 101 -35.08 -9.25 -1.82
C ASP A 101 -35.09 -7.92 -2.58
N LYS A 102 -34.05 -7.66 -3.38
CA LYS A 102 -33.97 -6.47 -4.25
C LYS A 102 -35.12 -6.37 -5.27
N SER A 103 -35.82 -7.48 -5.56
CA SER A 103 -36.95 -7.52 -6.51
C SER A 103 -38.31 -7.22 -5.87
N SER A 104 -38.37 -7.11 -4.54
CA SER A 104 -39.57 -6.77 -3.79
C SER A 104 -40.03 -5.34 -4.10
N LYS A 105 -41.19 -4.95 -3.55
CA LYS A 105 -41.65 -3.56 -3.66
C LYS A 105 -40.71 -2.58 -2.93
N ILE A 106 -40.19 -2.96 -1.75
CA ILE A 106 -39.28 -2.12 -0.97
C ILE A 106 -37.90 -2.09 -1.63
N GLY A 107 -37.36 -3.25 -2.02
CA GLY A 107 -36.09 -3.37 -2.73
C GLY A 107 -36.06 -2.53 -4.01
N LYS A 108 -37.10 -2.59 -4.85
CA LYS A 108 -37.19 -1.76 -6.07
C LYS A 108 -37.20 -0.27 -5.79
N GLU A 109 -37.76 0.17 -4.67
CA GLU A 109 -37.80 1.59 -4.29
C GLU A 109 -36.45 2.05 -3.70
N ILE A 110 -35.77 1.20 -2.93
CA ILE A 110 -34.45 1.48 -2.34
C ILE A 110 -33.38 1.54 -3.43
N TYR A 111 -33.38 0.57 -4.36
CA TYR A 111 -32.38 0.47 -5.44
C TYR A 111 -32.85 1.10 -6.76
N LYS A 112 -33.84 2.01 -6.71
CA LYS A 112 -34.27 2.73 -7.91
C LYS A 112 -33.12 3.61 -8.41
N GLU A 113 -32.77 3.46 -9.69
CA GLU A 113 -31.65 4.16 -10.31
C GLU A 113 -31.80 5.69 -10.32
N VAL A 114 -30.65 6.37 -10.26
CA VAL A 114 -30.51 7.81 -10.48
C VAL A 114 -29.75 7.98 -11.79
N LEU A 115 -30.46 8.36 -12.86
CA LEU A 115 -29.88 8.49 -14.20
C LEU A 115 -29.58 9.96 -14.55
N PRO A 116 -28.45 10.26 -15.18
CA PRO A 116 -28.15 11.60 -15.68
C PRO A 116 -29.26 12.14 -16.59
N GLY A 117 -29.68 13.38 -16.35
CA GLY A 117 -30.75 14.05 -17.12
C GLY A 117 -32.18 13.62 -16.76
N MET A 118 -32.36 12.72 -15.79
CA MET A 118 -33.67 12.41 -15.24
C MET A 118 -34.17 13.60 -14.39
N PRO A 119 -35.41 14.10 -14.61
CA PRO A 119 -36.03 15.10 -13.74
C PRO A 119 -35.96 14.68 -12.27
N GLU A 120 -35.68 15.62 -11.37
CA GLU A 120 -35.50 15.37 -9.93
C GLU A 120 -36.65 14.55 -9.32
N ASN A 121 -37.90 14.85 -9.71
CA ASN A 121 -39.09 14.15 -9.25
C ASN A 121 -39.24 12.70 -9.78
N LEU A 122 -38.36 12.27 -10.68
CA LEU A 122 -38.32 10.92 -11.25
C LEU A 122 -37.12 10.11 -10.76
N GLN A 123 -36.10 10.76 -10.18
CA GLN A 123 -34.93 10.09 -9.62
C GLN A 123 -35.33 9.15 -8.47
N GLY A 124 -34.53 8.12 -8.22
CA GLY A 124 -34.63 7.34 -6.98
C GLY A 124 -34.35 8.23 -5.77
N GLU A 125 -35.04 8.00 -4.66
CA GLU A 125 -34.79 8.69 -3.37
C GLU A 125 -34.09 7.74 -2.38
N GLY A 126 -33.63 6.59 -2.88
CA GLY A 126 -33.10 5.48 -2.11
C GLY A 126 -31.57 5.45 -2.02
N ILE A 127 -31.04 4.26 -1.79
CA ILE A 127 -29.62 4.05 -1.46
C ILE A 127 -28.67 4.46 -2.60
N LEU A 128 -29.10 4.38 -3.87
CA LEU A 128 -28.28 4.82 -5.00
C LEU A 128 -28.17 6.35 -5.10
N ARG A 129 -29.18 7.10 -4.62
CA ARG A 129 -29.09 8.57 -4.50
C ARG A 129 -28.16 8.95 -3.37
N LEU A 130 -28.24 8.23 -2.24
CA LEU A 130 -27.31 8.39 -1.13
C LEU A 130 -25.86 8.16 -1.59
N LYS A 131 -25.59 7.09 -2.35
CA LYS A 131 -24.26 6.84 -2.95
C LYS A 131 -23.79 8.01 -3.80
N ALA A 132 -24.62 8.48 -4.73
CA ALA A 132 -24.26 9.57 -5.64
C ALA A 132 -23.95 10.87 -4.89
N ALA A 133 -24.80 11.24 -3.92
CA ALA A 133 -24.56 12.41 -3.07
C ALA A 133 -23.30 12.24 -2.20
N SER A 134 -23.02 11.02 -1.72
CA SER A 134 -21.81 10.74 -0.93
C SER A 134 -20.56 10.90 -1.77
N LEU A 135 -20.56 10.45 -3.02
CA LEU A 135 -19.45 10.67 -3.95
C LEU A 135 -19.22 12.16 -4.23
N GLU A 136 -20.28 12.93 -4.50
CA GLU A 136 -20.14 14.38 -4.73
C GLU A 136 -19.49 15.09 -3.54
N LYS A 137 -19.98 14.81 -2.32
CA LYS A 137 -19.40 15.37 -1.09
C LYS A 137 -17.97 14.90 -0.83
N ALA A 138 -17.66 13.63 -1.16
CA ALA A 138 -16.30 13.10 -1.04
C ALA A 138 -15.31 13.84 -1.95
N ILE A 139 -15.71 14.09 -3.20
CA ILE A 139 -14.90 14.85 -4.18
C ILE A 139 -14.70 16.28 -3.69
N GLU A 140 -15.75 16.95 -3.21
CA GLU A 140 -15.65 18.32 -2.69
C GLU A 140 -14.65 18.40 -1.52
N ARG A 141 -14.78 17.52 -0.52
CA ARG A 141 -13.85 17.49 0.62
C ARG A 141 -12.42 17.15 0.21
N TYR A 142 -12.26 16.26 -0.77
CA TYR A 142 -10.95 15.92 -1.32
C TYR A 142 -10.31 17.11 -2.03
N GLU A 143 -11.07 17.88 -2.82
CA GLU A 143 -10.60 19.10 -3.48
C GLU A 143 -10.26 20.22 -2.47
N GLU A 144 -10.90 20.21 -1.30
CA GLU A 144 -10.60 21.10 -0.17
C GLU A 144 -9.42 20.63 0.71
N ASP A 145 -8.79 19.49 0.37
CA ASP A 145 -7.71 18.85 1.16
C ASP A 145 -8.16 18.37 2.56
N ASP A 146 -9.47 18.23 2.78
CA ASP A 146 -10.06 17.64 3.99
C ASP A 146 -10.17 16.12 3.82
N MET A 147 -9.02 15.45 3.93
CA MET A 147 -8.90 14.00 3.71
C MET A 147 -9.71 13.18 4.73
N GLU A 148 -9.92 13.71 5.93
CA GLU A 148 -10.67 13.04 7.00
C GLU A 148 -12.16 12.90 6.61
N LEU A 149 -12.78 14.00 6.17
CA LEU A 149 -14.17 13.99 5.71
C LEU A 149 -14.31 13.35 4.32
N ALA A 150 -13.34 13.55 3.43
CA ALA A 150 -13.31 12.85 2.14
C ALA A 150 -13.36 11.33 2.35
N HIS A 151 -12.57 10.79 3.29
CA HIS A 151 -12.62 9.38 3.67
C HIS A 151 -13.99 8.94 4.17
N GLU A 152 -14.63 9.69 5.06
CA GLU A 152 -15.95 9.34 5.59
C GLU A 152 -17.02 9.24 4.48
N PHE A 153 -16.99 10.15 3.51
CA PHE A 153 -17.93 10.12 2.38
C PHE A 153 -17.57 9.07 1.32
N PHE A 154 -16.29 8.84 1.02
CA PHE A 154 -15.88 7.74 0.12
C PHE A 154 -16.22 6.37 0.73
N SER A 155 -15.95 6.18 2.02
CA SER A 155 -16.26 4.93 2.71
C SER A 155 -17.75 4.67 2.78
N LEU A 156 -18.59 5.69 3.00
CA LEU A 156 -20.05 5.52 2.89
C LEU A 156 -20.46 5.09 1.47
N ALA A 157 -19.90 5.69 0.42
CA ALA A 157 -20.18 5.28 -0.97
C ALA A 157 -19.73 3.85 -1.26
N ALA A 158 -18.56 3.45 -0.74
CA ALA A 158 -18.01 2.11 -0.87
C ALA A 158 -18.81 1.05 -0.09
N ASP A 159 -19.27 1.37 1.12
CA ASP A 159 -20.12 0.48 1.92
C ASP A 159 -21.49 0.26 1.26
N ILE A 160 -22.05 1.28 0.58
CA ILE A 160 -23.30 1.17 -0.17
C ILE A 160 -23.17 0.26 -1.40
N ASP A 161 -22.08 0.39 -2.14
CA ASP A 161 -21.84 -0.36 -3.37
C ASP A 161 -20.42 -0.96 -3.38
N PRO A 162 -20.22 -2.09 -2.68
CA PRO A 162 -18.91 -2.72 -2.56
C PRO A 162 -18.38 -3.29 -3.88
N ALA A 163 -19.19 -3.34 -4.94
CA ALA A 163 -18.77 -3.74 -6.28
C ALA A 163 -18.19 -2.56 -7.10
N ASP A 164 -18.39 -1.32 -6.65
CA ASP A 164 -17.76 -0.16 -7.28
C ASP A 164 -16.32 -0.04 -6.79
N THR A 165 -15.41 -0.71 -7.49
CA THR A 165 -13.97 -0.75 -7.15
C THR A 165 -13.34 0.64 -7.11
N SER A 166 -13.90 1.64 -7.81
CA SER A 166 -13.41 3.02 -7.72
C SER A 166 -13.71 3.64 -6.35
N MET A 167 -14.90 3.38 -5.79
CA MET A 167 -15.26 3.85 -4.45
C MET A 167 -14.46 3.12 -3.38
N VAL A 168 -14.33 1.80 -3.51
CA VAL A 168 -13.54 0.98 -2.59
C VAL A 168 -12.07 1.44 -2.58
N PHE A 169 -11.47 1.65 -3.75
CA PHE A 169 -10.10 2.17 -3.85
C PHE A 169 -9.97 3.56 -3.22
N ASN A 170 -10.87 4.49 -3.53
CA ASN A 170 -10.79 5.85 -2.97
C ASN A 170 -11.00 5.85 -1.44
N ALA A 171 -11.86 4.98 -0.91
CA ALA A 171 -12.04 4.81 0.53
C ALA A 171 -10.77 4.27 1.21
N GLY A 172 -10.12 3.27 0.61
CA GLY A 172 -8.84 2.72 1.08
C GLY A 172 -7.69 3.73 0.98
N TYR A 173 -7.59 4.44 -0.14
CA TYR A 173 -6.58 5.45 -0.38
C TYR A 173 -6.69 6.61 0.61
N THR A 174 -7.87 7.20 0.75
CA THR A 174 -8.07 8.30 1.70
C THR A 174 -7.87 7.85 3.14
N ALA A 175 -8.26 6.62 3.51
CA ALA A 175 -7.95 6.04 4.81
C ALA A 175 -6.44 5.95 5.07
N ASN A 176 -5.67 5.51 4.06
CA ASN A 176 -4.23 5.41 4.15
C ASN A 176 -3.57 6.79 4.31
N MET A 177 -4.05 7.80 3.58
CA MET A 177 -3.54 9.17 3.65
C MET A 177 -3.73 9.82 5.02
N ILE A 178 -4.77 9.43 5.76
CA ILE A 178 -5.04 9.90 7.14
C ILE A 178 -4.57 8.89 8.21
N GLU A 179 -3.71 7.95 7.83
CA GLU A 179 -3.11 6.94 8.73
C GLU A 179 -4.13 6.03 9.45
N LYS A 180 -5.35 5.92 8.90
CA LYS A 180 -6.37 4.95 9.33
C LYS A 180 -6.12 3.61 8.62
N TYR A 181 -5.06 2.92 9.05
CA TYR A 181 -4.58 1.72 8.38
C TYR A 181 -5.53 0.52 8.45
N GLU A 182 -6.33 0.37 9.52
CA GLU A 182 -7.31 -0.72 9.61
C GLU A 182 -8.44 -0.58 8.55
N PRO A 183 -9.11 0.59 8.41
CA PRO A 183 -9.98 0.85 7.27
C PRO A 183 -9.28 0.72 5.91
N ALA A 184 -8.05 1.20 5.77
CA ALA A 184 -7.29 1.07 4.52
C ALA A 184 -7.11 -0.41 4.13
N LYS A 185 -6.64 -1.24 5.06
CA LYS A 185 -6.48 -2.70 4.87
C LYS A 185 -7.80 -3.36 4.49
N LYS A 186 -8.92 -3.02 5.16
CA LYS A 186 -10.26 -3.53 4.81
C LYS A 186 -10.56 -3.31 3.32
N TYR A 187 -10.44 -2.07 2.84
CA TYR A 187 -10.82 -1.73 1.47
C TYR A 187 -9.83 -2.28 0.43
N PHE A 188 -8.53 -2.24 0.69
CA PHE A 188 -7.56 -2.83 -0.25
C PHE A 188 -7.69 -4.35 -0.31
N THR A 189 -7.96 -5.04 0.80
CA THR A 189 -8.21 -6.48 0.82
C THR A 189 -9.47 -6.83 0.01
N GLN A 190 -10.54 -6.04 0.15
CA GLN A 190 -11.76 -6.21 -0.64
C GLN A 190 -11.50 -6.11 -2.15
N LEU A 191 -10.54 -5.27 -2.59
CA LEU A 191 -10.16 -5.19 -3.99
C LEU A 191 -9.42 -6.44 -4.49
N LEU A 192 -8.76 -7.18 -3.60
CA LEU A 192 -8.09 -8.44 -3.97
C LEU A 192 -9.08 -9.56 -4.30
N ASP A 193 -10.29 -9.48 -3.75
CA ASP A 193 -11.39 -10.44 -4.00
C ASP A 193 -12.07 -10.24 -5.37
N ASP A 194 -11.81 -9.12 -6.06
CA ASP A 194 -12.40 -8.81 -7.37
C ASP A 194 -11.48 -9.28 -8.52
N GLU A 195 -11.95 -10.22 -9.33
CA GLU A 195 -11.19 -10.81 -10.45
C GLU A 195 -10.99 -9.85 -11.63
N GLU A 196 -11.84 -8.83 -11.79
CA GLU A 196 -11.77 -7.87 -12.90
C GLU A 196 -10.94 -6.63 -12.53
N TYR A 197 -10.69 -6.40 -11.24
CA TYR A 197 -9.89 -5.28 -10.76
C TYR A 197 -8.40 -5.47 -11.00
N ASN A 198 -7.69 -4.38 -11.36
CA ASN A 198 -6.23 -4.38 -11.37
C ASN A 198 -5.70 -4.16 -9.94
N LYS A 199 -5.42 -5.27 -9.26
CA LYS A 199 -4.98 -5.38 -7.86
C LYS A 199 -3.60 -4.82 -7.56
N LEU A 200 -2.77 -4.49 -8.55
CA LEU A 200 -1.36 -4.11 -8.35
C LEU A 200 -1.19 -3.00 -7.30
N ASN A 201 -1.96 -1.92 -7.40
CA ASN A 201 -1.89 -0.82 -6.44
C ASN A 201 -2.36 -1.24 -5.04
N ALA A 202 -3.39 -2.09 -4.95
CA ALA A 202 -3.88 -2.60 -3.67
C ALA A 202 -2.81 -3.46 -2.98
N TYR A 203 -2.11 -4.33 -3.72
CA TYR A 203 -0.96 -5.08 -3.20
C TYR A 203 0.14 -4.14 -2.70
N TYR A 204 0.52 -3.12 -3.47
CA TYR A 204 1.53 -2.16 -3.03
C TYR A 204 1.17 -1.46 -1.71
N PHE A 205 -0.07 -0.99 -1.56
CA PHE A 205 -0.50 -0.39 -0.30
C PHE A 205 -0.50 -1.39 0.85
N LEU A 206 -0.99 -2.62 0.64
CA LEU A 206 -1.01 -3.65 1.69
C LEU A 206 0.40 -4.05 2.11
N ILE A 207 1.32 -4.24 1.16
CA ILE A 207 2.74 -4.54 1.44
C ILE A 207 3.39 -3.37 2.19
N GLN A 208 3.13 -2.13 1.80
CA GLN A 208 3.64 -0.95 2.50
C GLN A 208 3.14 -0.90 3.95
N ILE A 209 1.85 -1.13 4.18
CA ILE A 209 1.27 -1.14 5.54
C ILE A 209 1.89 -2.28 6.35
N ALA A 210 1.95 -3.50 5.80
CA ALA A 210 2.53 -4.66 6.49
C ALA A 210 4.00 -4.43 6.88
N THR A 211 4.81 -3.85 5.98
CA THR A 211 6.24 -3.60 6.23
C THR A 211 6.52 -2.43 7.15
N SER A 212 5.82 -1.31 6.97
CA SER A 212 6.20 -0.02 7.58
C SER A 212 5.35 0.37 8.78
N VAL A 213 4.15 -0.19 8.93
CA VAL A 213 3.22 0.14 10.00
C VAL A 213 3.06 -1.03 10.96
N ASP A 214 2.74 -2.21 10.40
CA ASP A 214 2.52 -3.40 11.20
C ASP A 214 3.85 -4.08 11.59
N GLU A 215 4.94 -3.75 10.87
CA GLU A 215 6.27 -4.40 10.98
C GLU A 215 6.18 -5.93 10.88
N ASP A 216 5.21 -6.43 10.11
CA ASP A 216 4.94 -7.85 9.90
C ASP A 216 5.57 -8.30 8.57
N GLN A 217 6.83 -8.74 8.66
CA GLN A 217 7.61 -9.20 7.51
C GLN A 217 7.06 -10.49 6.89
N GLU A 218 6.42 -11.37 7.67
CA GLU A 218 5.84 -12.61 7.13
C GLU A 218 4.55 -12.31 6.34
N GLU A 219 3.71 -11.40 6.83
CA GLU A 219 2.53 -10.95 6.07
C GLU A 219 2.94 -10.16 4.82
N ALA A 220 3.94 -9.29 4.91
CA ALA A 220 4.50 -8.61 3.75
C ALA A 220 5.03 -9.61 2.71
N TYR A 221 5.74 -10.65 3.16
CA TYR A 221 6.23 -11.71 2.28
C TYR A 221 5.08 -12.53 1.64
N ARG A 222 4.03 -12.83 2.40
CA ARG A 222 2.82 -13.49 1.89
C ARG A 222 2.18 -12.65 0.78
N LEU A 223 1.98 -11.35 1.03
CA LEU A 223 1.36 -10.41 0.09
C LEU A 223 2.19 -10.23 -1.19
N VAL A 224 3.51 -10.04 -1.08
CA VAL A 224 4.37 -9.88 -2.26
C VAL A 224 4.44 -11.17 -3.07
N SER A 225 4.45 -12.35 -2.43
CA SER A 225 4.44 -13.64 -3.12
C SER A 225 3.15 -13.80 -3.94
N GLU A 226 2.00 -13.50 -3.35
CA GLU A 226 0.70 -13.52 -4.03
C GLU A 226 0.67 -12.53 -5.20
N ALA A 227 1.17 -11.31 -4.97
CA ALA A 227 1.26 -10.29 -6.01
C ALA A 227 2.19 -10.72 -7.17
N ARG A 228 3.29 -11.43 -6.90
CA ARG A 228 4.22 -11.94 -7.92
C ARG A 228 3.63 -13.06 -8.77
N GLU A 229 2.66 -13.83 -8.24
CA GLU A 229 1.93 -14.81 -9.04
C GLU A 229 1.04 -14.14 -10.09
N GLU A 230 0.38 -13.03 -9.73
CA GLU A 230 -0.49 -12.28 -10.64
C GLU A 230 0.28 -11.29 -11.54
N TYR A 231 1.37 -10.72 -11.04
CA TYR A 231 2.18 -9.69 -11.70
C TYR A 231 3.66 -10.09 -11.82
N PRO A 232 3.98 -11.18 -12.53
CA PRO A 232 5.34 -11.75 -12.55
C PRO A 232 6.38 -10.85 -13.22
N THR A 233 5.98 -9.89 -14.03
CA THR A 233 6.91 -8.96 -14.71
C THR A 233 7.06 -7.62 -14.00
N ASP A 234 6.40 -7.43 -12.84
CA ASP A 234 6.54 -6.21 -12.08
C ASP A 234 7.87 -6.20 -11.30
N LYS A 235 8.74 -5.27 -11.66
CA LYS A 235 10.10 -5.16 -11.11
C LYS A 235 10.10 -4.72 -9.65
N GLY A 236 9.16 -3.85 -9.25
CA GLY A 236 9.09 -3.37 -7.87
C GLY A 236 8.74 -4.52 -6.92
N LEU A 237 7.73 -5.33 -7.25
CA LEU A 237 7.37 -6.50 -6.47
C LEU A 237 8.53 -7.50 -6.38
N GLN A 238 9.28 -7.67 -7.46
CA GLN A 238 10.43 -8.58 -7.49
C GLN A 238 11.54 -8.13 -6.54
N GLU A 239 11.90 -6.85 -6.59
CA GLU A 239 12.90 -6.28 -5.70
C GLU A 239 12.45 -6.33 -4.24
N PHE A 240 11.17 -6.06 -3.97
CA PHE A 240 10.60 -6.17 -2.63
C PHE A 240 10.62 -7.60 -2.11
N GLU A 241 10.26 -8.59 -2.93
CA GLU A 241 10.31 -10.01 -2.55
C GLU A 241 11.72 -10.42 -2.14
N ILE A 242 12.72 -10.11 -2.98
CA ILE A 242 14.12 -10.41 -2.68
C ILE A 242 14.55 -9.73 -1.38
N GLN A 243 14.23 -8.44 -1.20
CA GLN A 243 14.57 -7.72 0.02
C GLN A 243 13.94 -8.37 1.27
N LEU A 244 12.68 -8.77 1.21
CA LEU A 244 11.97 -9.40 2.32
C LEU A 244 12.56 -10.78 2.64
N LEU A 245 12.88 -11.58 1.62
CA LEU A 245 13.53 -12.88 1.82
C LEU A 245 14.87 -12.75 2.55
N LEU A 246 15.65 -11.71 2.24
CA LEU A 246 16.91 -11.44 2.94
C LEU A 246 16.70 -10.99 4.39
N GLN A 247 15.69 -10.16 4.65
CA GLN A 247 15.35 -9.74 6.00
C GLN A 247 14.85 -10.91 6.87
N LEU A 248 14.23 -11.92 6.24
CA LEU A 248 13.74 -13.14 6.89
C LEU A 248 14.79 -14.25 7.00
N ASP A 249 16.07 -13.97 6.69
CA ASP A 249 17.16 -14.95 6.62
C ASP A 249 16.89 -16.15 5.67
N LYS A 250 16.01 -15.97 4.68
CA LYS A 250 15.63 -16.98 3.67
C LYS A 250 16.52 -16.88 2.43
N MET A 251 17.83 -17.01 2.63
CA MET A 251 18.85 -16.82 1.58
C MET A 251 18.65 -17.73 0.35
N ASP A 252 18.35 -19.02 0.57
CA ASP A 252 18.15 -19.98 -0.53
C ASP A 252 16.93 -19.62 -1.40
N GLU A 253 15.87 -19.10 -0.79
CA GLU A 253 14.66 -18.65 -1.49
C GLU A 253 14.91 -17.33 -2.24
N ALA A 254 15.64 -16.39 -1.63
CA ALA A 254 16.07 -15.15 -2.30
C ALA A 254 16.89 -15.48 -3.55
N MET A 255 17.78 -16.45 -3.41
CA MET A 255 18.58 -16.98 -4.49
C MET A 255 17.73 -17.54 -5.64
N ALA A 256 16.79 -18.44 -5.34
CA ALA A 256 15.90 -19.00 -6.35
C ALA A 256 15.03 -17.93 -7.04
N SER A 257 14.55 -16.92 -6.29
CA SER A 257 13.77 -15.81 -6.85
C SER A 257 14.60 -14.97 -7.82
N ILE A 258 15.84 -14.64 -7.47
CA ILE A 258 16.79 -13.94 -8.36
C ILE A 258 17.09 -14.73 -9.63
N GLU A 259 17.31 -16.04 -9.51
CA GLU A 259 17.62 -16.88 -10.67
C GLU A 259 16.45 -16.90 -11.66
N LYS A 260 15.23 -17.12 -11.16
CA LYS A 260 14.00 -17.06 -11.98
C LYS A 260 13.84 -15.69 -12.63
N ALA A 261 14.07 -14.62 -11.88
CA ALA A 261 14.02 -13.26 -12.37
C ALA A 261 15.00 -13.00 -13.54
N LEU A 262 16.22 -13.50 -13.44
CA LEU A 262 17.23 -13.38 -14.50
C LEU A 262 16.97 -14.32 -15.70
N GLU A 263 16.18 -15.39 -15.52
CA GLU A 263 15.65 -16.16 -16.65
C GLU A 263 14.61 -15.35 -17.44
N GLU A 264 13.79 -14.55 -16.76
CA GLU A 264 12.74 -13.70 -17.35
C GLU A 264 13.32 -12.44 -18.01
N ASP A 265 14.20 -11.71 -17.33
CA ASP A 265 14.94 -10.56 -17.86
C ASP A 265 16.46 -10.73 -17.62
N PRO A 266 17.18 -11.36 -18.56
CA PRO A 266 18.62 -11.55 -18.44
C PRO A 266 19.43 -10.24 -18.42
N ASN A 267 18.84 -9.10 -18.77
CA ASN A 267 19.55 -7.82 -18.80
C ASN A 267 19.16 -6.91 -17.63
N ASP A 268 18.43 -7.43 -16.64
CA ASP A 268 18.13 -6.67 -15.42
C ASP A 268 19.39 -6.50 -14.57
N THR A 269 20.08 -5.39 -14.81
CA THR A 269 21.33 -5.02 -14.15
C THR A 269 21.16 -4.91 -12.62
N ALA A 270 20.02 -4.41 -12.13
CA ALA A 270 19.78 -4.24 -10.69
C ALA A 270 19.64 -5.60 -9.99
N ILE A 271 18.90 -6.52 -10.60
CA ILE A 271 18.73 -7.88 -10.08
C ILE A 271 20.03 -8.67 -10.17
N ARG A 272 20.81 -8.49 -11.25
CA ARG A 272 22.12 -9.12 -11.40
C ARG A 272 23.11 -8.66 -10.33
N LEU A 273 23.12 -7.37 -10.00
CA LEU A 273 23.91 -6.84 -8.89
C LEU A 273 23.51 -7.54 -7.56
N ARG A 274 22.21 -7.65 -7.28
CA ARG A 274 21.71 -8.36 -6.09
C ARG A 274 22.14 -9.83 -6.10
N TYR A 275 22.18 -10.49 -7.26
CA TYR A 275 22.67 -11.85 -7.38
C TYR A 275 24.14 -11.97 -6.94
N GLY A 276 24.99 -11.07 -7.44
CA GLY A 276 26.39 -11.01 -7.02
C GLY A 276 26.52 -10.83 -5.51
N TYR A 277 25.72 -9.95 -4.92
CA TYR A 277 25.68 -9.72 -3.49
C TYR A 277 25.28 -10.96 -2.69
N LEU A 278 24.26 -11.71 -3.12
CA LEU A 278 23.86 -12.95 -2.43
C LEU A 278 24.92 -14.04 -2.54
N LYS A 279 25.54 -14.18 -3.71
CA LYS A 279 26.67 -15.09 -3.90
C LYS A 279 27.82 -14.75 -2.96
N GLU A 280 28.15 -13.47 -2.82
CA GLU A 280 29.17 -12.99 -1.89
C GLU A 280 28.82 -13.35 -0.43
N GLN A 281 27.59 -13.06 0.01
CA GLN A 281 27.14 -13.41 1.36
C GLN A 281 27.12 -14.92 1.62
N SER A 282 26.89 -15.74 0.58
CA SER A 282 26.97 -17.20 0.66
C SER A 282 28.40 -17.75 0.65
N GLY A 283 29.40 -16.90 0.42
CA GLY A 283 30.83 -17.27 0.33
C GLY A 283 31.30 -17.67 -1.08
N ASP A 284 30.44 -17.63 -2.10
CA ASP A 284 30.79 -17.85 -3.51
C ASP A 284 31.38 -16.57 -4.13
N LEU A 285 32.60 -16.21 -3.70
CA LEU A 285 33.28 -14.99 -4.16
C LEU A 285 33.60 -15.04 -5.67
N GLU A 286 33.92 -16.21 -6.21
CA GLU A 286 34.12 -16.40 -7.65
C GLU A 286 32.84 -16.12 -8.44
N GLY A 287 31.71 -16.69 -8.01
CA GLY A 287 30.43 -16.44 -8.65
C GLY A 287 29.97 -14.98 -8.47
N ALA A 288 30.20 -14.39 -7.30
CA ALA A 288 29.88 -12.99 -7.06
C ALA A 288 30.61 -12.07 -8.04
N LEU A 289 31.92 -12.28 -8.20
CA LEU A 289 32.74 -11.54 -9.16
C LEU A 289 32.24 -11.71 -10.60
N GLU A 290 31.83 -12.92 -11.00
CA GLU A 290 31.26 -13.15 -12.33
C GLU A 290 30.00 -12.30 -12.56
N GLU A 291 29.10 -12.27 -11.58
CA GLU A 291 27.86 -11.50 -11.69
C GLU A 291 28.10 -9.99 -11.64
N TYR A 292 28.97 -9.49 -10.75
CA TYR A 292 29.35 -8.07 -10.74
C TYR A 292 30.01 -7.64 -12.05
N LYS A 293 30.85 -8.49 -12.66
CA LYS A 293 31.42 -8.19 -13.97
C LYS A 293 30.37 -8.11 -15.06
N LYS A 294 29.41 -9.04 -15.09
CA LYS A 294 28.28 -8.98 -16.04
C LYS A 294 27.42 -7.73 -15.80
N THR A 295 27.25 -7.30 -14.55
CA THR A 295 26.60 -6.02 -14.21
C THR A 295 27.35 -4.85 -14.85
N VAL A 296 28.68 -4.78 -14.72
CA VAL A 296 29.51 -3.74 -15.36
C VAL A 296 29.49 -3.83 -16.89
N GLU A 297 29.44 -5.04 -17.46
CA GLU A 297 29.34 -5.23 -18.91
C GLU A 297 27.99 -4.73 -19.46
N SER A 298 26.91 -4.91 -18.70
CA SER A 298 25.56 -4.45 -19.04
C SER A 298 25.41 -2.94 -18.88
N ASP A 299 25.88 -2.40 -17.75
CA ASP A 299 25.86 -0.97 -17.44
C ASP A 299 27.22 -0.53 -16.86
N PRO A 300 28.13 -0.02 -17.71
CA PRO A 300 29.43 0.48 -17.25
C PRO A 300 29.35 1.71 -16.35
N GLU A 301 28.22 2.44 -16.35
CA GLU A 301 28.02 3.62 -15.51
C GLU A 301 27.37 3.28 -14.17
N PHE A 302 27.09 2.00 -13.89
CA PHE A 302 26.55 1.59 -12.60
C PHE A 302 27.67 1.53 -11.56
N PHE A 303 27.61 2.43 -10.58
CA PHE A 303 28.65 2.61 -9.56
C PHE A 303 28.88 1.32 -8.77
N GLU A 304 27.81 0.70 -8.28
CA GLU A 304 27.83 -0.46 -7.39
C GLU A 304 28.47 -1.67 -8.08
N GLY A 305 28.19 -1.89 -9.37
CA GLY A 305 28.81 -2.96 -10.14
C GLY A 305 30.34 -2.81 -10.22
N ASN A 306 30.81 -1.58 -10.48
CA ASN A 306 32.24 -1.28 -10.49
C ASN A 306 32.84 -1.41 -9.09
N PHE A 307 32.20 -0.82 -8.08
CA PHE A 307 32.68 -0.87 -6.70
C PHE A 307 32.83 -2.31 -6.19
N TYR A 308 31.79 -3.14 -6.31
CA TYR A 308 31.82 -4.50 -5.78
C TYR A 308 32.76 -5.43 -6.57
N ALA A 309 32.86 -5.29 -7.91
CA ALA A 309 33.86 -6.04 -8.67
C ALA A 309 35.29 -5.69 -8.23
N GLY A 310 35.57 -4.39 -8.01
CA GLY A 310 36.85 -3.93 -7.47
C GLY A 310 37.11 -4.46 -6.06
N ALA A 311 36.09 -4.46 -5.20
CA ALA A 311 36.17 -4.93 -3.82
C ALA A 311 36.51 -6.41 -3.73
N ILE A 312 35.93 -7.27 -4.57
CA ILE A 312 36.28 -8.71 -4.59
C ILE A 312 37.75 -8.92 -4.99
N TYR A 313 38.26 -8.19 -5.99
CA TYR A 313 39.68 -8.27 -6.34
C TYR A 313 40.58 -7.78 -5.20
N LEU A 314 40.19 -6.70 -4.52
CA LEU A 314 40.91 -6.17 -3.36
C LEU A 314 40.93 -7.16 -2.19
N ASP A 315 39.83 -7.85 -1.93
CA ASP A 315 39.73 -8.87 -0.90
C ASP A 315 40.63 -10.09 -1.20
N LYS A 316 40.65 -10.55 -2.46
CA LYS A 316 41.58 -11.61 -2.91
C LYS A 316 43.04 -11.22 -2.67
N ALA A 317 43.42 -9.99 -3.01
CA ALA A 317 44.78 -9.49 -2.75
C ALA A 317 45.10 -9.48 -1.25
N ARG A 318 44.19 -8.94 -0.42
CA ARG A 318 44.35 -8.84 1.03
C ARG A 318 44.44 -10.21 1.71
N THR A 319 43.64 -11.18 1.27
CA THR A 319 43.67 -12.56 1.75
C THR A 319 45.04 -13.19 1.51
N ILE A 320 45.59 -13.05 0.30
CA ILE A 320 46.94 -13.57 0.00
C ILE A 320 48.01 -12.90 0.87
N ILE A 321 47.92 -11.58 1.09
CA ILE A 321 48.84 -10.87 1.96
C ILE A 321 48.76 -11.38 3.40
N ALA A 322 47.54 -11.62 3.89
CA ALA A 322 47.33 -12.19 5.22
C ALA A 322 47.92 -13.61 5.32
N ASP A 323 47.73 -14.44 4.30
CA ASP A 323 48.31 -15.79 4.24
C ASP A 323 49.84 -15.75 4.26
N VAL A 324 50.46 -14.88 3.45
CA VAL A 324 51.92 -14.67 3.45
C VAL A 324 52.44 -14.30 4.84
N ASN A 325 51.75 -13.40 5.55
CA ASN A 325 52.16 -12.96 6.88
C ASN A 325 52.08 -14.06 7.96
N ASN A 326 51.33 -15.13 7.69
CA ASN A 326 51.16 -16.26 8.60
C ASN A 326 52.01 -17.49 8.22
N LEU A 327 52.81 -17.41 7.15
CA LEU A 327 53.69 -18.51 6.74
C LEU A 327 54.84 -18.72 7.73
N PRO A 328 55.22 -19.99 8.01
CA PRO A 328 56.50 -20.31 8.65
C PRO A 328 57.70 -19.80 7.84
N ASP A 329 58.82 -19.47 8.49
CA ASP A 329 60.02 -18.88 7.86
C ASP A 329 60.49 -19.63 6.60
N ASP A 330 60.49 -20.97 6.64
CA ASP A 330 60.95 -21.82 5.54
C ASP A 330 59.97 -21.83 4.35
N GLU A 331 58.66 -21.74 4.61
CA GLU A 331 57.65 -21.59 3.57
C GLU A 331 57.61 -20.16 3.02
N TRP A 332 57.84 -19.17 3.88
CA TRP A 332 57.89 -17.76 3.50
C TRP A 332 59.00 -17.50 2.50
N GLU A 333 60.23 -17.99 2.75
CA GLU A 333 61.36 -17.85 1.83
C GLU A 333 61.08 -18.52 0.48
N ALA A 334 60.30 -19.61 0.46
CA ALA A 334 60.01 -20.37 -0.74
C ALA A 334 58.84 -19.83 -1.57
N LYS A 335 57.82 -19.22 -0.94
CA LYS A 335 56.52 -18.91 -1.56
C LYS A 335 56.14 -17.43 -1.59
N SER A 336 56.68 -16.61 -0.68
CA SER A 336 56.19 -15.24 -0.48
C SER A 336 56.29 -14.39 -1.75
N ASP A 337 57.40 -14.46 -2.49
CA ASP A 337 57.57 -13.67 -3.72
C ASP A 337 56.49 -13.96 -4.78
N ASP A 338 56.16 -15.24 -5.02
CA ASP A 338 55.13 -15.63 -5.99
C ASP A 338 53.73 -15.23 -5.51
N MET A 339 53.43 -15.43 -4.22
CA MET A 339 52.15 -15.05 -3.62
C MET A 339 51.95 -13.53 -3.62
N LEU A 340 52.98 -12.76 -3.26
CA LEU A 340 52.93 -11.29 -3.28
C LEU A 340 52.75 -10.75 -4.71
N LYS A 341 53.35 -11.41 -5.69
CA LYS A 341 53.13 -11.09 -7.11
C LYS A 341 51.71 -11.41 -7.57
N GLU A 342 51.11 -12.50 -7.08
CA GLU A 342 49.71 -12.82 -7.32
C GLU A 342 48.79 -11.75 -6.69
N ALA A 343 49.04 -11.36 -5.45
CA ALA A 343 48.33 -10.26 -4.79
C ALA A 343 48.44 -8.95 -5.58
N ASP A 344 49.64 -8.61 -6.09
CA ASP A 344 49.85 -7.45 -6.94
C ASP A 344 49.03 -7.52 -8.24
N GLY A 345 48.88 -8.71 -8.83
CA GLY A 345 48.00 -8.92 -9.98
C GLY A 345 46.51 -8.69 -9.69
N TYR A 346 46.05 -9.02 -8.49
CA TYR A 346 44.68 -8.71 -8.06
C TYR A 346 44.48 -7.21 -7.76
N TYR A 347 45.47 -6.56 -7.15
CA TYR A 347 45.47 -5.09 -7.04
C TYR A 347 45.37 -4.42 -8.41
N GLU A 348 46.18 -4.86 -9.38
CA GLU A 348 46.11 -4.38 -10.77
C GLU A 348 44.74 -4.61 -11.41
N SER A 349 44.12 -5.77 -11.16
CA SER A 349 42.79 -6.10 -11.67
C SER A 349 41.68 -5.24 -11.07
N SER A 350 41.85 -4.74 -9.85
CA SER A 350 40.86 -3.88 -9.19
C SER A 350 40.88 -2.42 -9.68
N ILE A 351 42.02 -1.94 -10.21
CA ILE A 351 42.21 -0.53 -10.60
C ILE A 351 41.16 -0.03 -11.61
N PRO A 352 40.87 -0.74 -12.73
CA PRO A 352 39.92 -0.24 -13.72
C PRO A 352 38.53 0.01 -13.13
N TYR A 353 38.10 -0.89 -12.24
CA TYR A 353 36.79 -0.81 -11.59
C TYR A 353 36.72 0.34 -10.60
N PHE A 354 37.68 0.47 -9.69
CA PHE A 354 37.69 1.59 -8.75
C PHE A 354 37.94 2.94 -9.44
N THR A 355 38.74 2.96 -10.50
CA THR A 355 38.93 4.18 -11.30
C THR A 355 37.60 4.61 -11.90
N LYS A 356 36.85 3.70 -12.53
CA LYS A 356 35.52 3.99 -13.05
C LYS A 356 34.55 4.43 -11.96
N ALA A 357 34.55 3.75 -10.80
CA ALA A 357 33.75 4.16 -9.65
C ALA A 357 34.09 5.59 -9.17
N SER A 358 35.37 5.97 -9.16
CA SER A 358 35.82 7.34 -8.84
C SER A 358 35.43 8.38 -9.90
N GLU A 359 35.31 7.98 -11.17
CA GLU A 359 34.81 8.88 -12.21
C GLU A 359 33.30 9.14 -12.06
N LEU A 360 32.55 8.11 -11.66
CA LEU A 360 31.10 8.19 -11.43
C LEU A 360 30.76 8.97 -10.16
N GLN A 361 31.56 8.81 -9.11
CA GLN A 361 31.41 9.55 -7.84
C GLN A 361 32.76 10.18 -7.42
N PRO A 362 33.11 11.35 -7.97
CA PRO A 362 34.42 11.99 -7.75
C PRO A 362 34.72 12.41 -6.31
N GLU A 363 33.68 12.58 -5.49
CA GLU A 363 33.79 13.00 -4.08
C GLU A 363 33.67 11.81 -3.10
N ASN A 364 33.56 10.58 -3.60
CA ASN A 364 33.50 9.39 -2.76
C ASN A 364 34.88 9.08 -2.18
N THR A 365 35.12 9.51 -0.94
CA THR A 365 36.43 9.42 -0.29
C THR A 365 36.86 7.97 -0.06
N GLU A 366 35.93 7.05 0.20
CA GLU A 366 36.24 5.62 0.35
C GLU A 366 36.92 5.06 -0.90
N VAL A 367 36.39 5.35 -2.10
CA VAL A 367 36.97 4.89 -3.37
C VAL A 367 38.33 5.54 -3.63
N LEU A 368 38.47 6.83 -3.32
CA LEU A 368 39.74 7.56 -3.48
C LEU A 368 40.83 7.02 -2.54
N GLU A 369 40.49 6.71 -1.29
CA GLU A 369 41.39 6.10 -0.31
C GLU A 369 41.85 4.72 -0.78
N ILE A 370 40.92 3.90 -1.29
CA ILE A 370 41.24 2.58 -1.87
C ILE A 370 42.24 2.74 -3.02
N LEU A 371 41.99 3.65 -3.97
CA LEU A 371 42.90 3.91 -5.09
C LEU A 371 44.27 4.40 -4.64
N PHE A 372 44.33 5.31 -3.66
CA PHE A 372 45.57 5.75 -3.05
C PHE A 372 46.37 4.57 -2.46
N GLN A 373 45.73 3.69 -1.68
CA GLN A 373 46.36 2.53 -1.05
C GLN A 373 46.88 1.54 -2.10
N ILE A 374 46.08 1.23 -3.12
CA ILE A 374 46.44 0.32 -4.22
C ILE A 374 47.65 0.87 -4.97
N HIS A 375 47.62 2.15 -5.38
CA HIS A 375 48.72 2.76 -6.12
C HIS A 375 49.99 2.88 -5.27
N THR A 376 49.87 3.12 -3.97
CA THR A 376 51.00 3.09 -3.03
C THR A 376 51.62 1.70 -2.96
N ARG A 377 50.79 0.64 -2.82
CA ARG A 377 51.25 -0.76 -2.78
C ARG A 377 51.98 -1.19 -4.06
N LEU A 378 51.48 -0.75 -5.21
CA LEU A 378 52.06 -1.01 -6.53
C LEU A 378 53.19 -0.04 -6.91
N LYS A 379 53.56 0.88 -6.02
CA LYS A 379 54.62 1.88 -6.22
C LYS A 379 54.37 2.78 -7.44
N ASN A 380 53.10 3.01 -7.78
CA ASN A 380 52.70 4.01 -8.77
C ASN A 380 52.60 5.39 -8.10
N THR A 381 53.77 5.98 -7.82
CA THR A 381 53.88 7.21 -7.02
C THR A 381 53.12 8.39 -7.63
N GLU A 382 53.10 8.52 -8.96
CA GLU A 382 52.37 9.60 -9.62
C GLU A 382 50.87 9.53 -9.35
N LYS A 383 50.27 8.34 -9.51
CA LYS A 383 48.84 8.15 -9.22
C LYS A 383 48.51 8.22 -7.74
N ALA A 384 49.36 7.67 -6.88
CA ALA A 384 49.17 7.79 -5.43
C ALA A 384 49.14 9.27 -5.01
N GLU A 385 50.08 10.09 -5.47
CA GLU A 385 50.10 11.53 -5.19
C GLU A 385 48.85 12.26 -5.73
N GLU A 386 48.36 11.87 -6.91
CA GLU A 386 47.11 12.43 -7.47
C GLU A 386 45.90 12.18 -6.54
N TYR A 387 45.74 10.95 -6.03
CA TYR A 387 44.63 10.62 -5.13
C TYR A 387 44.82 11.23 -3.73
N ASP A 388 46.05 11.27 -3.21
CA ASP A 388 46.36 11.96 -1.94
C ASP A 388 45.97 13.44 -1.99
N GLN A 389 46.30 14.15 -3.07
CA GLN A 389 45.91 15.55 -3.23
C GLN A 389 44.39 15.73 -3.24
N LYS A 390 43.65 14.87 -3.94
CA LYS A 390 42.17 14.91 -3.92
C LYS A 390 41.61 14.65 -2.52
N LEU A 391 42.18 13.70 -1.79
CA LEU A 391 41.77 13.41 -0.41
C LEU A 391 42.08 14.57 0.53
N GLN A 392 43.24 15.24 0.38
CA GLN A 392 43.56 16.43 1.15
C GLN A 392 42.61 17.60 0.86
N GLU A 393 42.14 17.75 -0.37
CA GLU A 393 41.14 18.77 -0.73
C GLU A 393 39.78 18.49 -0.08
N LEU A 394 39.36 17.23 0.02
CA LEU A 394 38.06 16.82 0.55
C LEU A 394 38.04 16.69 2.08
N LEU A 395 39.08 16.10 2.67
CA LEU A 395 39.17 15.72 4.08
C LEU A 395 40.14 16.59 4.89
N GLY A 396 41.01 17.36 4.22
CA GLY A 396 42.05 18.18 4.85
C GLY A 396 43.45 17.52 4.82
N PRO A 397 44.50 18.29 5.13
CA PRO A 397 45.89 17.85 4.98
C PRO A 397 46.29 16.66 5.88
N ASP A 398 45.56 16.44 6.97
CA ASP A 398 45.82 15.39 7.96
C ASP A 398 44.84 14.21 7.83
N TRP A 399 44.27 13.98 6.63
CA TRP A 399 43.24 12.95 6.40
C TRP A 399 43.68 11.53 6.77
N MET A 400 45.00 11.27 6.77
CA MET A 400 45.58 9.99 7.19
C MET A 400 45.65 9.78 8.71
N GLU A 401 45.33 10.80 9.52
CA GLU A 401 45.36 10.73 10.99
C GLU A 401 44.00 10.40 11.63
N GLY A 402 42.95 10.26 10.81
CA GLY A 402 41.53 10.12 11.20
C GLY A 402 41.07 8.73 11.59
#